data_AF-A0A059LFS8-F1
#
_entry.id   AF-A0A059LFS8-F1
#
_cell.length_a   1.000
_cell.length_b   1.000
_cell.length_c   1.000
_cell.angle_alpha   90.00
_cell.angle_beta   90.00
_cell.angle_gamma   90.00
#
_symmetry.space_group_name_H-M   'P 1'
#
loop_
_entity.id
_entity.type
_entity.pdbx_description
1 polymer ?
#
loop_
_entity_poly.entity_id
_entity_poly.type
_entity_poly.pdbx_seq_one_letter_code
_entity_poly.pdbx_strand_id
1 'polypeptide(L)'
;RGKFGLGAKMALIWSKMSTGLPITVSAAQAVRKRAKGSRGGREEAELGPLVLSPTVSRYVLDIDIRRNEPSVHSEAREPNAEGWHGAEVSVTIAGAWTYYRAKVLKYLQQIAVITPYTRFRLRYVPAGAGGGAEGSTLGDAGCSVVPESKGILNLEFSRRTNTMPPRPRQVRHHPSSVDLELVRRLASLSGASSLAAFLVRDFDCVSPELADRILAEAGDAVAPEAPPKELDPRGAARLHQLFHEIRFPDPDGRHLSPAGEYNLRLGILKEIAPDLVATCAGEPRVADGHAFVVEAGLALGGREVRPGINVYRFANRIPLLFEEGSDVITRTARKRINWSSYKINQTTDRVSVFVSIVSTKIPFKGAGKEYIADDVEEIQHAVRAAIQLCCVQLKSKIVRQQAAREQKQRKKTLVKYVPDVARAVAAFLNTVAQRAKDKSIGACERVGRTEGL
;
A
#
# COMPACT_ATOMS: atom_id res chain seq x y z
N ARG A 1 -4.59 -9.61 6.65
CA ARG A 1 -6.01 -9.17 6.70
C ARG A 1 -6.84 -10.23 5.97
N GLY A 2 -8.02 -10.58 6.46
CA GLY A 2 -8.80 -11.72 5.96
C GLY A 2 -10.04 -11.30 5.17
N LYS A 3 -10.51 -12.18 4.28
CA LYS A 3 -11.84 -12.09 3.62
C LYS A 3 -12.81 -13.12 4.21
N PHE A 4 -12.33 -14.34 4.40
CA PHE A 4 -13.16 -15.52 4.69
C PHE A 4 -13.21 -15.90 6.18
N GLY A 5 -12.47 -15.22 7.06
CA GLY A 5 -12.34 -15.64 8.47
C GLY A 5 -11.62 -16.98 8.68
N LEU A 6 -11.07 -17.60 7.64
CA LEU A 6 -10.41 -18.91 7.69
C LEU A 6 -8.90 -18.84 7.95
N GLY A 7 -8.23 -17.72 7.64
CA GLY A 7 -6.77 -17.66 7.57
C GLY A 7 -6.05 -18.12 8.85
N ALA A 8 -6.42 -17.54 10.01
CA ALA A 8 -5.84 -17.96 11.28
C ALA A 8 -6.18 -19.43 11.59
N LYS A 9 -7.44 -19.84 11.39
CA LYS A 9 -7.89 -21.22 11.63
C LYS A 9 -7.10 -22.24 10.80
N MET A 10 -6.78 -21.94 9.54
CA MET A 10 -5.97 -22.81 8.68
C MET A 10 -4.55 -23.00 9.24
N ALA A 11 -3.93 -21.95 9.79
CA ALA A 11 -2.63 -22.07 10.44
C ALA A 11 -2.70 -22.97 11.69
N LEU A 12 -3.79 -22.87 12.47
CA LEU A 12 -4.00 -23.71 13.64
C LEU A 12 -4.26 -25.18 13.26
N ILE A 13 -5.05 -25.43 12.21
CA ILE A 13 -5.28 -26.78 11.67
C ILE A 13 -3.96 -27.38 11.17
N TRP A 14 -3.15 -26.60 10.46
CA TRP A 14 -1.82 -27.04 10.02
C TRP A 14 -0.91 -27.38 11.22
N SER A 15 -0.92 -26.57 12.28
CA SER A 15 -0.20 -26.87 13.52
C SER A 15 -0.61 -28.22 14.09
N LYS A 16 -1.92 -28.46 14.25
CA LYS A 16 -2.43 -29.72 14.77
C LYS A 16 -2.05 -30.92 13.89
N MET A 17 -2.18 -30.78 12.57
CA MET A 17 -1.84 -31.85 11.63
C MET A 17 -0.33 -32.15 11.57
N SER A 18 0.51 -31.13 11.73
CA SER A 18 1.95 -31.27 11.54
C SER A 18 2.72 -31.61 12.81
N THR A 19 2.36 -31.04 13.95
CA THR A 19 3.07 -31.24 15.24
C THR A 19 2.17 -31.81 16.33
N GLY A 20 0.87 -31.56 16.26
CA GLY A 20 -0.10 -31.96 17.30
C GLY A 20 0.09 -31.22 18.63
N LEU A 21 0.99 -30.24 18.70
CA LEU A 21 1.26 -29.49 19.93
C LEU A 21 0.18 -28.43 20.17
N PRO A 22 -0.16 -28.16 21.44
CA PRO A 22 -1.21 -27.22 21.78
C PRO A 22 -0.81 -25.77 21.43
N ILE A 23 -1.82 -24.95 21.16
CA ILE A 23 -1.71 -23.55 20.80
C ILE A 23 -1.84 -22.70 22.06
N THR A 24 -0.99 -21.70 22.25
CA THR A 24 -1.12 -20.76 23.36
C THR A 24 -1.60 -19.41 22.87
N VAL A 25 -2.63 -18.86 23.52
CA VAL A 25 -3.16 -17.52 23.23
C VAL A 25 -3.22 -16.72 24.52
N SER A 26 -2.59 -15.54 24.52
CA SER A 26 -2.67 -14.58 25.62
C SER A 26 -3.31 -13.29 25.13
N ALA A 27 -4.24 -12.71 25.88
CA ALA A 27 -4.90 -11.46 25.48
C ALA A 27 -5.29 -10.59 26.67
N ALA A 28 -5.16 -9.27 26.49
CA ALA A 28 -5.61 -8.27 27.44
C ALA A 28 -6.27 -7.12 26.68
N GLN A 29 -7.51 -6.81 27.08
CA GLN A 29 -8.32 -5.79 26.41
C GLN A 29 -7.93 -4.39 26.86
N ALA A 30 -8.13 -3.42 25.98
CA ALA A 30 -8.05 -2.01 26.29
C ALA A 30 -9.24 -1.29 25.67
N VAL A 31 -10.00 -0.57 26.49
CA VAL A 31 -11.23 0.12 26.08
C VAL A 31 -11.00 1.62 26.20
N ARG A 32 -11.24 2.37 25.12
CA ARG A 32 -11.28 3.84 25.20
C ARG A 32 -12.64 4.27 25.72
N LYS A 33 -12.66 4.99 26.83
CA LYS A 33 -13.89 5.64 27.31
C LYS A 33 -14.27 6.78 26.37
N ARG A 34 -15.56 6.95 26.08
CA ARG A 34 -16.04 8.17 25.40
C ARG A 34 -15.76 9.38 26.31
N ALA A 35 -15.21 10.45 25.75
CA ALA A 35 -15.06 11.71 26.47
C ALA A 35 -16.44 12.21 26.92
N LYS A 36 -16.60 12.56 28.21
CA LYS A 36 -17.83 13.21 28.71
C LYS A 36 -17.90 14.61 28.09
N GLY A 37 -18.74 14.81 27.07
CA GLY A 37 -19.01 16.15 26.51
C GLY A 37 -19.34 16.23 25.03
N SER A 38 -19.08 15.21 24.20
CA SER A 38 -19.37 15.29 22.75
C SER A 38 -20.85 15.02 22.41
N ARG A 39 -21.73 15.97 22.75
CA ARG A 39 -23.05 16.10 22.10
C ARG A 39 -22.87 16.82 20.77
N GLY A 40 -22.41 16.11 19.75
CA GLY A 40 -22.29 16.64 18.39
C GLY A 40 -21.78 15.58 17.44
N GLY A 41 -22.57 15.25 16.42
CA GLY A 41 -22.36 14.13 15.47
C GLY A 41 -21.18 14.28 14.50
N ARG A 42 -20.06 14.87 14.91
CA ARG A 42 -18.80 14.78 14.15
C ARG A 42 -17.99 13.57 14.64
N GLU A 43 -17.73 12.63 13.73
CA GLU A 43 -17.03 11.36 13.98
C GLU A 43 -15.57 11.49 14.43
N GLU A 44 -15.02 12.70 14.54
CA GLU A 44 -13.80 12.96 15.29
C GLU A 44 -14.14 13.16 16.78
N ALA A 45 -14.67 12.11 17.40
CA ALA A 45 -14.76 12.08 18.85
C ALA A 45 -13.33 12.11 19.40
N GLU A 46 -12.99 13.15 20.17
CA GLU A 46 -11.78 13.17 20.98
C GLU A 46 -11.71 11.85 21.76
N LEU A 47 -10.68 11.07 21.44
CA LEU A 47 -10.51 9.73 21.98
C LEU A 47 -10.13 9.87 23.45
N GLY A 48 -11.05 9.53 24.35
CA GLY A 48 -10.81 9.54 25.79
C GLY A 48 -9.70 8.57 26.22
N PRO A 49 -9.31 8.61 27.51
CA PRO A 49 -8.19 7.82 28.02
C PRO A 49 -8.41 6.32 27.80
N LEU A 50 -7.31 5.63 27.51
CA LEU A 50 -7.29 4.19 27.35
C LEU A 50 -7.38 3.53 28.73
N VAL A 51 -8.41 2.71 28.95
CA VAL A 51 -8.58 1.93 30.18
C VAL A 51 -8.13 0.50 29.89
N LEU A 52 -7.13 0.04 30.63
CA LEU A 52 -6.51 -1.27 30.49
C LEU A 52 -7.25 -2.31 31.34
N SER A 53 -7.33 -3.54 30.84
CA SER A 53 -7.85 -4.67 31.62
C SER A 53 -6.94 -4.94 32.82
N PRO A 54 -7.48 -5.15 34.04
CA PRO A 54 -6.70 -5.50 35.21
C PRO A 54 -6.15 -6.93 35.16
N THR A 55 -6.58 -7.74 34.20
CA THR A 55 -6.16 -9.14 34.03
C THR A 55 -5.75 -9.45 32.60
N VAL A 56 -4.80 -10.38 32.45
CA VAL A 56 -4.43 -11.03 31.19
C VAL A 56 -5.06 -12.41 31.15
N SER A 57 -5.80 -12.72 30.09
CA SER A 57 -6.37 -14.06 29.88
C SER A 57 -5.40 -14.90 29.05
N ARG A 58 -5.07 -16.09 29.55
CA ARG A 58 -4.20 -17.06 28.88
C ARG A 58 -4.97 -18.35 28.65
N TYR A 59 -4.93 -18.85 27.41
CA TYR A 59 -5.57 -20.08 26.98
C TYR A 59 -4.56 -21.01 26.34
N VAL A 60 -4.61 -22.29 26.72
CA VAL A 60 -3.97 -23.38 25.98
C VAL A 60 -5.06 -24.17 25.28
N LEU A 61 -5.03 -24.15 23.97
CA LEU A 61 -6.11 -24.61 23.10
C LEU A 61 -5.61 -25.69 22.15
N ASP A 62 -6.52 -26.59 21.80
CA ASP A 62 -6.41 -27.50 20.67
C ASP A 62 -7.73 -27.43 19.88
N ILE A 63 -7.80 -28.06 18.71
CA ILE A 63 -8.98 -28.08 17.83
C ILE A 63 -9.45 -29.51 17.66
N ASP A 64 -10.71 -29.81 18.00
CA ASP A 64 -11.35 -31.04 17.54
C ASP A 64 -11.81 -30.86 16.09
N ILE A 65 -11.06 -31.44 15.15
CA ILE A 65 -11.35 -31.34 13.72
C ILE A 65 -12.66 -32.05 13.36
N ARG A 66 -13.00 -33.17 14.04
CA ARG A 66 -14.21 -33.95 13.72
C ARG A 66 -15.46 -33.20 14.12
N ARG A 67 -15.42 -32.54 15.27
CA ARG A 67 -16.54 -31.75 15.81
C ARG A 67 -16.55 -30.30 15.32
N ASN A 68 -15.45 -29.82 14.73
CA ASN A 68 -15.24 -28.42 14.38
C ASN A 68 -15.42 -27.48 15.59
N GLU A 69 -14.89 -27.91 16.74
CA GLU A 69 -15.02 -27.23 18.02
C GLU A 69 -13.63 -27.03 18.66
N PRO A 70 -13.40 -25.93 19.38
CA PRO A 70 -12.18 -25.75 20.16
C PRO A 70 -12.18 -26.67 21.38
N SER A 71 -11.04 -27.31 21.66
CA SER A 71 -10.77 -28.03 22.90
C SER A 71 -9.90 -27.16 23.81
N VAL A 72 -10.43 -26.74 24.96
CA VAL A 72 -9.69 -25.92 25.93
C VAL A 72 -8.96 -26.83 26.91
N HIS A 73 -7.64 -26.83 26.89
CA HIS A 73 -6.83 -27.62 27.83
C HIS A 73 -6.60 -26.86 29.14
N SER A 74 -6.37 -25.56 29.06
CA SER A 74 -6.30 -24.71 30.24
C SER A 74 -6.76 -23.28 29.95
N GLU A 75 -7.34 -22.67 30.99
CA GLU A 75 -7.69 -21.25 31.05
C GLU A 75 -7.10 -20.69 32.34
N ALA A 76 -6.42 -19.55 32.23
CA ALA A 76 -5.90 -18.81 33.36
C ALA A 76 -6.19 -17.31 33.20
N ARG A 77 -6.39 -16.62 34.32
CA ARG A 77 -6.51 -15.16 34.39
C ARG A 77 -5.49 -14.65 35.38
N GLU A 78 -4.49 -13.94 34.88
CA GLU A 78 -3.37 -13.45 35.66
C GLU A 78 -3.51 -11.94 35.89
N PRO A 79 -3.04 -11.40 37.04
CA PRO A 79 -3.01 -9.96 37.26
C PRO A 79 -2.16 -9.24 36.20
N ASN A 80 -2.69 -8.16 35.64
CA ASN A 80 -2.00 -7.35 34.63
C ASN A 80 -1.23 -6.19 35.27
N ALA A 81 -0.24 -6.52 36.12
CA ALA A 81 0.53 -5.52 36.86
C ALA A 81 1.30 -4.54 35.96
N GLU A 82 1.73 -5.00 34.78
CA GLU A 82 2.51 -4.20 33.82
C GLU A 82 1.64 -3.33 32.90
N GLY A 83 0.30 -3.47 32.96
CA GLY A 83 -0.59 -2.75 32.06
C GLY A 83 -0.45 -3.16 30.59
N TRP A 84 -0.10 -4.42 30.32
CA TRP A 84 0.00 -4.95 28.96
C TRP A 84 -1.38 -4.97 28.28
N HIS A 85 -1.41 -4.71 26.97
CA HIS A 85 -2.62 -4.86 26.17
C HIS A 85 -2.31 -5.38 24.78
N GLY A 86 -3.20 -6.20 24.24
CA GLY A 86 -3.01 -6.82 22.93
C GLY A 86 -3.40 -8.29 22.92
N ALA A 87 -2.89 -8.99 21.91
CA ALA A 87 -3.04 -10.42 21.77
C ALA A 87 -1.72 -11.02 21.28
N GLU A 88 -1.32 -12.11 21.90
CA GLU A 88 -0.18 -12.94 21.52
C GLU A 88 -0.70 -14.33 21.18
N VAL A 89 -0.20 -14.90 20.09
CA VAL A 89 -0.55 -16.24 19.64
C VAL A 89 0.75 -16.99 19.35
N SER A 90 0.96 -18.09 20.06
CA SER A 90 2.12 -18.98 19.89
C SER A 90 1.66 -20.34 19.38
N VAL A 91 2.29 -20.78 18.29
CA VAL A 91 1.90 -21.97 17.52
C VAL A 91 3.17 -22.66 17.05
N THR A 92 3.21 -23.99 17.15
CA THR A 92 4.34 -24.80 16.68
C THR A 92 3.95 -25.53 15.41
N ILE A 93 4.58 -25.17 14.28
CA ILE A 93 4.30 -25.76 12.97
C ILE A 93 5.53 -26.47 12.42
N ALA A 94 5.32 -27.53 11.64
CA ALA A 94 6.36 -27.99 10.73
C ALA A 94 6.52 -26.95 9.60
N GLY A 95 7.77 -26.59 9.29
CA GLY A 95 8.08 -25.59 8.28
C GLY A 95 9.54 -25.63 7.85
N ALA A 96 9.86 -24.95 6.73
CA ALA A 96 11.16 -25.01 6.09
C ALA A 96 11.79 -23.61 5.97
N TRP A 97 12.42 -23.13 7.04
CA TRP A 97 12.97 -21.77 7.10
C TRP A 97 13.99 -21.49 5.98
N THR A 98 14.94 -22.38 5.75
CA THR A 98 16.02 -22.19 4.77
C THR A 98 15.50 -21.88 3.36
N TYR A 99 14.44 -22.57 2.93
CA TYR A 99 13.84 -22.39 1.61
C TYR A 99 12.97 -21.13 1.49
N TYR A 100 12.26 -20.77 2.57
CA TYR A 100 11.26 -19.69 2.54
C TYR A 100 11.72 -18.39 3.17
N ARG A 101 12.90 -18.34 3.80
CA ARG A 101 13.49 -17.15 4.45
C ARG A 101 13.39 -15.91 3.55
N ALA A 102 13.89 -16.00 2.33
CA ALA A 102 13.91 -14.85 1.41
C ALA A 102 12.49 -14.30 1.13
N LYS A 103 11.47 -15.17 1.04
CA LYS A 103 10.08 -14.78 0.81
C LYS A 103 9.47 -14.13 2.06
N VAL A 104 9.77 -14.65 3.25
CA VAL A 104 9.35 -14.04 4.53
C VAL A 104 9.94 -12.65 4.67
N LEU A 105 11.24 -12.49 4.41
CA LEU A 105 11.91 -11.19 4.47
C LEU A 105 11.33 -10.20 3.45
N LYS A 106 11.11 -10.65 2.21
CA LYS A 106 10.47 -9.85 1.16
C LYS A 106 9.06 -9.41 1.55
N TYR A 107 8.26 -10.29 2.17
CA TYR A 107 6.93 -9.96 2.67
C TYR A 107 7.00 -8.84 3.72
N LEU A 108 7.89 -8.99 4.71
CA LEU A 108 8.06 -8.02 5.79
C LEU A 108 8.54 -6.67 5.27
N GLN A 109 9.51 -6.64 4.36
CA GLN A 109 9.98 -5.41 3.72
C GLN A 109 8.83 -4.71 2.97
N GLN A 110 8.01 -5.46 2.23
CA GLN A 110 6.85 -4.88 1.54
C GLN A 110 5.76 -4.40 2.52
N ILE A 111 5.55 -5.09 3.64
CA ILE A 111 4.68 -4.60 4.72
C ILE A 111 5.19 -3.26 5.26
N ALA A 112 6.51 -3.12 5.46
CA ALA A 112 7.10 -1.88 5.95
C ALA A 112 6.90 -0.70 4.98
N VAL A 113 6.87 -0.97 3.67
CA VAL A 113 6.54 0.04 2.64
C VAL A 113 5.09 0.52 2.77
N ILE A 114 4.12 -0.38 2.84
CA ILE A 114 2.69 0.02 2.81
C ILE A 114 2.16 0.44 4.18
N THR A 115 2.92 0.22 5.26
CA THR A 115 2.54 0.56 6.64
C THR A 115 3.66 1.29 7.40
N PRO A 116 4.09 2.48 6.96
CA PRO A 116 5.19 3.24 7.59
C PRO A 116 4.87 3.70 9.02
N TYR A 117 3.61 3.60 9.43
CA TYR A 117 3.12 3.93 10.76
C TYR A 117 3.24 2.77 11.76
N THR A 118 3.73 1.61 11.33
CA THR A 118 3.93 0.45 12.20
C THR A 118 5.38 0.30 12.63
N ARG A 119 5.58 -0.31 13.80
CA ARG A 119 6.86 -0.85 14.23
C ARG A 119 6.68 -2.35 14.38
N PHE A 120 7.55 -3.16 13.80
CA PHE A 120 7.52 -4.60 13.99
C PHE A 120 8.93 -5.17 13.92
N ARG A 121 9.11 -6.32 14.57
CA ARG A 121 10.39 -7.01 14.66
C ARG A 121 10.23 -8.46 14.26
N LEU A 122 11.26 -9.00 13.63
CA LEU A 122 11.41 -10.43 13.36
C LEU A 122 12.66 -10.91 14.09
N ARG A 123 12.49 -11.91 14.96
CA ARG A 123 13.58 -12.64 15.58
C ARG A 123 13.52 -14.09 15.12
N TYR A 124 14.60 -14.58 14.54
CA TYR A 124 14.79 -15.99 14.23
C TYR A 124 15.97 -16.53 15.03
N VAL A 125 15.74 -17.63 15.75
CA VAL A 125 16.75 -18.34 16.53
C VAL A 125 16.89 -19.74 15.94
N PRO A 126 18.06 -20.11 15.40
CA PRO A 126 18.27 -21.47 14.90
C PRO A 126 18.34 -22.46 16.06
N ALA A 127 17.96 -23.71 15.78
CA ALA A 127 18.09 -24.79 16.75
C ALA A 127 19.56 -24.94 17.17
N GLY A 128 19.83 -24.92 18.48
CA GLY A 128 21.19 -25.02 19.04
C GLY A 128 21.85 -23.69 19.43
N ALA A 129 21.30 -22.53 19.08
CA ALA A 129 21.85 -21.21 19.48
C ALA A 129 21.29 -20.67 20.82
N GLY A 130 20.34 -21.37 21.44
CA GLY A 130 19.55 -20.92 22.60
C GLY A 130 20.18 -21.06 23.98
N GLY A 131 21.52 -21.02 24.10
CA GLY A 131 22.23 -21.00 25.38
C GLY A 131 22.75 -19.60 25.72
N GLY A 132 21.91 -18.77 26.33
CA GLY A 132 22.32 -17.50 26.97
C GLY A 132 22.29 -16.26 26.08
N ALA A 133 21.35 -15.35 26.35
CA ALA A 133 21.47 -13.88 26.30
C ALA A 133 20.08 -13.25 26.29
N GLU A 134 19.50 -13.08 27.48
CA GLU A 134 18.50 -12.03 27.72
C GLU A 134 19.26 -10.72 27.94
N GLY A 135 18.96 -9.70 27.12
CA GLY A 135 19.51 -8.35 27.27
C GLY A 135 20.40 -7.91 26.11
N SER A 136 19.83 -7.18 25.15
CA SER A 136 20.57 -6.13 24.44
C SER A 136 19.63 -4.99 24.04
N THR A 137 20.11 -3.79 24.33
CA THR A 137 19.43 -2.49 24.26
C THR A 137 19.35 -1.94 22.83
N LEU A 138 18.31 -1.14 22.60
CA LEU A 138 17.93 -0.56 21.32
C LEU A 138 18.77 0.69 21.00
N GLY A 139 19.59 0.62 19.96
CA GLY A 139 20.22 1.77 19.31
C GLY A 139 19.35 2.30 18.17
N ASP A 140 19.16 3.62 18.13
CA ASP A 140 18.38 4.35 17.13
C ASP A 140 19.24 4.68 15.90
N ALA A 141 19.02 3.99 14.78
CA ALA A 141 19.34 4.42 13.42
C ALA A 141 18.77 3.40 12.41
N GLY A 142 18.32 3.88 11.24
CA GLY A 142 17.56 3.10 10.26
C GLY A 142 18.20 1.76 9.84
N CYS A 143 17.35 0.75 9.62
CA CYS A 143 17.63 -0.57 9.06
C CYS A 143 19.10 -1.03 9.20
N SER A 144 19.56 -1.18 10.44
CA SER A 144 20.88 -1.75 10.71
C SER A 144 20.72 -3.26 10.84
N VAL A 145 21.27 -4.00 9.89
CA VAL A 145 21.53 -5.44 10.06
C VAL A 145 22.55 -5.54 11.21
N VAL A 146 22.11 -5.95 12.39
CA VAL A 146 23.01 -6.17 13.54
C VAL A 146 23.94 -7.36 13.20
N PRO A 147 25.25 -7.30 13.49
CA PRO A 147 26.20 -8.31 13.04
C PRO A 147 25.84 -9.71 13.53
N GLU A 148 25.94 -10.66 12.61
CA GLU A 148 25.66 -12.08 12.80
C GLU A 148 26.58 -12.68 13.87
N SER A 149 26.05 -12.84 15.08
CA SER A 149 26.62 -13.74 16.08
C SER A 149 25.70 -14.97 16.17
N LYS A 150 26.23 -16.14 15.75
CA LYS A 150 25.59 -17.48 15.83
C LYS A 150 24.28 -17.69 15.05
N GLY A 151 24.14 -17.14 13.84
CA GLY A 151 23.01 -17.45 12.94
C GLY A 151 21.62 -16.97 13.43
N ILE A 152 21.57 -16.23 14.54
CA ILE A 152 20.38 -15.51 15.01
C ILE A 152 20.15 -14.32 14.08
N LEU A 153 18.93 -14.16 13.60
CA LEU A 153 18.53 -13.00 12.80
C LEU A 153 17.60 -12.12 13.63
N ASN A 154 18.00 -10.86 13.83
CA ASN A 154 17.16 -9.82 14.40
C ASN A 154 16.95 -8.73 13.36
N LEU A 155 15.70 -8.52 12.96
CA LEU A 155 15.31 -7.44 12.06
C LEU A 155 14.28 -6.55 12.74
N GLU A 156 14.47 -5.25 12.60
CA GLU A 156 13.56 -4.25 13.13
C GLU A 156 13.16 -3.26 12.04
N PHE A 157 11.85 -3.12 11.87
CA PHE A 157 11.25 -2.13 11.00
C PHE A 157 10.69 -1.00 11.84
N SER A 158 11.43 0.11 11.92
CA SER A 158 11.04 1.28 12.72
C SER A 158 9.87 2.06 12.11
N ARG A 159 9.03 2.62 12.97
CA ARG A 159 7.96 3.55 12.58
C ARG A 159 8.57 4.82 11.98
N ARG A 160 7.94 5.38 10.95
CA ARG A 160 8.31 6.66 10.31
C ARG A 160 7.30 7.77 10.49
N THR A 161 6.04 7.44 10.77
CA THR A 161 4.99 8.42 10.99
C THR A 161 3.99 7.93 12.02
N ASN A 162 3.35 8.86 12.74
CA ASN A 162 2.22 8.56 13.61
C ASN A 162 0.88 8.75 12.90
N THR A 163 0.88 9.29 11.67
CA THR A 163 -0.32 9.54 10.89
C THR A 163 -0.87 8.23 10.33
N MET A 164 -1.94 7.74 10.93
CA MET A 164 -2.65 6.54 10.49
C MET A 164 -3.60 6.88 9.34
N PRO A 165 -3.78 5.98 8.35
CA PRO A 165 -4.86 6.12 7.38
C PRO A 165 -6.24 6.04 8.06
N PRO A 166 -7.29 6.59 7.43
CA PRO A 166 -8.65 6.52 7.96
C PRO A 166 -9.06 5.07 8.18
N ARG A 167 -9.88 4.83 9.21
CA ARG A 167 -10.38 3.48 9.50
C ARG A 167 -11.44 3.11 8.47
N PRO A 168 -11.42 1.87 7.96
CA PRO A 168 -12.50 1.41 7.08
C PRO A 168 -13.81 1.42 7.86
N ARG A 169 -14.89 1.79 7.19
CA ARG A 169 -16.23 1.82 7.77
C ARG A 169 -17.05 0.68 7.20
N GLN A 170 -17.97 0.16 8.00
CA GLN A 170 -18.95 -0.77 7.48
C GLN A 170 -19.93 0.01 6.59
N VAL A 171 -20.24 -0.54 5.43
CA VAL A 171 -21.21 0.00 4.48
C VAL A 171 -22.23 -1.10 4.16
N ARG A 172 -23.39 -0.68 3.69
CA ARG A 172 -24.43 -1.58 3.19
C ARG A 172 -24.03 -2.19 1.85
N HIS A 173 -24.80 -3.17 1.40
CA HIS A 173 -24.51 -3.84 0.14
C HIS A 173 -25.04 -3.00 -1.02
N HIS A 174 -24.22 -2.83 -2.06
CA HIS A 174 -24.68 -2.22 -3.29
C HIS A 174 -25.56 -3.24 -4.06
N PRO A 175 -26.73 -2.85 -4.59
CA PRO A 175 -27.65 -3.77 -5.28
C PRO A 175 -26.98 -4.57 -6.41
N SER A 176 -26.14 -3.95 -7.24
CA SER A 176 -25.44 -4.67 -8.32
C SER A 176 -24.34 -5.64 -7.86
N SER A 177 -24.08 -5.74 -6.55
CA SER A 177 -23.01 -6.59 -6.00
C SER A 177 -23.53 -7.83 -5.26
N VAL A 178 -24.84 -7.98 -5.12
CA VAL A 178 -25.44 -9.04 -4.30
C VAL A 178 -25.86 -10.25 -5.12
N ASP A 179 -25.60 -11.42 -4.56
CA ASP A 179 -26.09 -12.68 -5.09
C ASP A 179 -27.49 -12.98 -4.53
N LEU A 180 -28.26 -13.84 -5.21
CA LEU A 180 -29.59 -14.28 -4.76
C LEU A 180 -29.63 -14.77 -3.31
N GLU A 181 -28.65 -15.60 -2.92
CA GLU A 181 -28.55 -16.12 -1.55
C GLU A 181 -28.27 -15.03 -0.52
N LEU A 182 -27.53 -14.00 -0.91
CA LEU A 182 -27.29 -12.85 -0.04
C LEU A 182 -28.57 -12.04 0.15
N VAL A 183 -29.36 -11.83 -0.90
CA VAL A 183 -30.67 -11.15 -0.80
C VAL A 183 -31.59 -11.89 0.17
N ARG A 184 -31.71 -13.22 0.04
CA ARG A 184 -32.52 -14.06 0.96
C ARG A 184 -32.04 -13.97 2.41
N ARG A 185 -30.72 -14.00 2.61
CA ARG A 185 -30.12 -13.88 3.94
C ARG A 185 -30.34 -12.50 4.56
N LEU A 186 -30.23 -11.44 3.76
CA LEU A 186 -30.49 -10.08 4.22
C LEU A 186 -31.97 -9.91 4.57
N ALA A 187 -32.87 -10.47 3.77
CA ALA A 187 -34.31 -10.41 4.00
C ALA A 187 -34.71 -11.12 5.30
N SER A 188 -34.13 -12.31 5.60
CA SER A 188 -34.42 -13.05 6.84
C SER A 188 -33.86 -12.39 8.11
N LEU A 189 -32.73 -11.69 8.00
CA LEU A 189 -32.09 -10.96 9.10
C LEU A 189 -32.62 -9.52 9.25
N SER A 190 -33.32 -9.00 8.25
CA SER A 190 -33.82 -7.63 8.28
C SER A 190 -34.89 -7.46 9.37
N GLY A 191 -34.90 -6.27 9.94
CA GLY A 191 -35.91 -5.80 10.88
C GLY A 191 -36.78 -4.71 10.27
N ALA A 192 -36.79 -4.57 8.95
CA ALA A 192 -37.71 -3.68 8.24
C ALA A 192 -39.14 -4.25 8.28
N SER A 193 -40.13 -3.35 8.35
CA SER A 193 -41.55 -3.71 8.40
C SER A 193 -42.14 -4.03 7.02
N SER A 194 -41.58 -3.47 5.96
CA SER A 194 -42.02 -3.67 4.57
C SER A 194 -40.83 -3.89 3.64
N LEU A 195 -41.08 -4.41 2.43
CA LEU A 195 -40.05 -4.61 1.41
C LEU A 195 -39.49 -3.28 0.88
N ALA A 196 -40.33 -2.24 0.78
CA ALA A 196 -39.86 -0.89 0.43
C ALA A 196 -38.84 -0.39 1.47
N ALA A 197 -39.17 -0.53 2.77
CA ALA A 197 -38.27 -0.15 3.85
C ALA A 197 -36.99 -1.01 3.86
N PHE A 198 -37.08 -2.29 3.51
CA PHE A 198 -35.92 -3.17 3.39
C PHE A 198 -34.95 -2.71 2.29
N LEU A 199 -35.46 -2.37 1.11
CA LEU A 199 -34.63 -1.90 0.00
C LEU A 199 -33.83 -0.64 0.36
N VAL A 200 -34.47 0.32 1.02
CA VAL A 200 -33.82 1.57 1.45
C VAL A 200 -32.87 1.37 2.64
N ARG A 201 -33.22 0.46 3.57
CA ARG A 201 -32.50 0.28 4.82
C ARG A 201 -31.27 -0.61 4.68
N ASP A 202 -31.40 -1.73 3.98
CA ASP A 202 -30.39 -2.80 3.96
C ASP A 202 -29.45 -2.72 2.74
N PHE A 203 -29.81 -1.98 1.69
CA PHE A 203 -28.96 -1.71 0.52
C PHE A 203 -28.45 -0.27 0.49
N ASP A 204 -27.32 -0.08 -0.18
CA ASP A 204 -26.75 1.23 -0.45
C ASP A 204 -27.23 1.81 -1.79
N CYS A 205 -27.17 3.12 -1.95
CA CYS A 205 -27.58 3.81 -3.19
C CYS A 205 -29.04 3.56 -3.64
N VAL A 206 -29.95 3.17 -2.73
CA VAL A 206 -31.39 3.04 -2.98
C VAL A 206 -32.15 4.15 -2.27
N SER A 207 -32.79 5.04 -3.04
CA SER A 207 -33.71 6.05 -2.50
C SER A 207 -35.14 5.48 -2.37
N PRO A 208 -36.01 6.08 -1.54
CA PRO A 208 -37.41 5.65 -1.44
C PRO A 208 -38.11 5.59 -2.81
N GLU A 209 -37.90 6.60 -3.65
CA GLU A 209 -38.51 6.66 -4.99
C GLU A 209 -37.96 5.58 -5.94
N LEU A 210 -36.71 5.15 -5.73
CA LEU A 210 -36.15 4.03 -6.48
C LEU A 210 -36.68 2.69 -5.95
N ALA A 211 -36.84 2.55 -4.64
CA ALA A 211 -37.42 1.35 -4.03
C ALA A 211 -38.85 1.10 -4.53
N ASP A 212 -39.69 2.13 -4.56
CA ASP A 212 -41.07 2.02 -5.06
C ASP A 212 -41.11 1.63 -6.54
N ARG A 213 -40.21 2.19 -7.36
CA ARG A 213 -40.08 1.81 -8.77
C ARG A 213 -39.61 0.37 -8.97
N ILE A 214 -38.64 -0.09 -8.17
CA ILE A 214 -38.17 -1.48 -8.20
C ILE A 214 -39.32 -2.44 -7.88
N LEU A 215 -40.11 -2.12 -6.87
CA LEU A 215 -41.24 -2.95 -6.44
C LEU A 215 -42.38 -2.94 -7.47
N ALA A 216 -42.66 -1.79 -8.10
CA ALA A 216 -43.62 -1.71 -9.19
C ALA A 216 -43.20 -2.60 -10.38
N GLU A 217 -41.92 -2.61 -10.75
CA GLU A 217 -41.38 -3.44 -11.84
C GLU A 217 -41.29 -4.94 -11.47
N ALA A 218 -41.20 -5.25 -10.17
CA ALA A 218 -41.27 -6.62 -9.67
C ALA A 218 -42.68 -7.21 -9.82
N GLY A 219 -43.72 -6.38 -9.84
CA GLY A 219 -45.11 -6.75 -10.07
C GLY A 219 -45.62 -7.75 -9.03
N ASP A 220 -46.48 -8.67 -9.48
CA ASP A 220 -47.16 -9.65 -8.61
C ASP A 220 -46.21 -10.63 -7.89
N ALA A 221 -44.94 -10.68 -8.30
CA ALA A 221 -43.94 -11.51 -7.64
C ALA A 221 -43.55 -10.97 -6.25
N VAL A 222 -43.84 -9.70 -5.95
CA VAL A 222 -43.40 -9.05 -4.72
C VAL A 222 -44.47 -8.08 -4.19
N ALA A 223 -45.05 -8.36 -3.03
CA ALA A 223 -45.97 -7.45 -2.37
C ALA A 223 -45.21 -6.35 -1.58
N PRO A 224 -45.34 -5.04 -1.92
CA PRO A 224 -44.53 -3.97 -1.32
C PRO A 224 -44.62 -3.87 0.20
N GLU A 225 -45.82 -4.08 0.74
CA GLU A 225 -46.13 -3.99 2.18
C GLU A 225 -45.80 -5.26 2.95
N ALA A 226 -45.45 -6.36 2.27
CA ALA A 226 -45.11 -7.60 2.94
C ALA A 226 -43.80 -7.45 3.73
N PRO A 227 -43.66 -8.12 4.87
CA PRO A 227 -42.42 -8.10 5.63
C PRO A 227 -41.32 -8.86 4.85
N PRO A 228 -40.04 -8.43 4.93
CA PRO A 228 -38.95 -9.05 4.16
C PRO A 228 -38.75 -10.53 4.46
N LYS A 229 -39.11 -10.98 5.67
CA LYS A 229 -38.99 -12.38 6.09
C LYS A 229 -39.92 -13.33 5.32
N GLU A 230 -41.00 -12.79 4.75
CA GLU A 230 -41.95 -13.53 3.94
C GLU A 230 -41.60 -13.51 2.45
N LEU A 231 -40.46 -12.90 2.08
CA LEU A 231 -39.98 -12.87 0.69
C LEU A 231 -39.74 -14.29 0.19
N ASP A 232 -40.55 -14.69 -0.78
CA ASP A 232 -40.52 -16.03 -1.34
C ASP A 232 -39.31 -16.23 -2.27
N PRO A 233 -38.93 -17.48 -2.58
CA PRO A 233 -37.81 -17.77 -3.47
C PRO A 233 -37.94 -17.15 -4.87
N ARG A 234 -39.17 -16.99 -5.39
CA ARG A 234 -39.44 -16.44 -6.73
C ARG A 234 -39.33 -14.92 -6.73
N GLY A 235 -39.91 -14.25 -5.74
CA GLY A 235 -39.77 -12.80 -5.52
C GLY A 235 -38.32 -12.41 -5.28
N ALA A 236 -37.56 -13.17 -4.49
CA ALA A 236 -36.12 -12.94 -4.30
C ALA A 236 -35.33 -13.06 -5.62
N ALA A 237 -35.67 -14.05 -6.47
CA ALA A 237 -35.04 -14.22 -7.78
C ALA A 237 -35.37 -13.05 -8.72
N ARG A 238 -36.64 -12.59 -8.71
CA ARG A 238 -37.09 -11.43 -9.49
C ARG A 238 -36.37 -10.15 -9.05
N LEU A 239 -36.26 -9.88 -7.74
CA LEU A 239 -35.52 -8.73 -7.22
C LEU A 239 -34.04 -8.77 -7.62
N HIS A 240 -33.41 -9.93 -7.50
CA HIS A 240 -32.01 -10.11 -7.92
C HIS A 240 -31.81 -9.84 -9.41
N GLN A 241 -32.74 -10.28 -10.27
CA GLN A 241 -32.70 -9.97 -11.69
C GLN A 241 -32.81 -8.46 -11.94
N LEU A 242 -33.77 -7.79 -11.29
CA LEU A 242 -33.94 -6.34 -11.40
C LEU A 242 -32.70 -5.56 -10.96
N PHE A 243 -31.96 -6.03 -9.93
CA PHE A 243 -30.71 -5.40 -9.50
C PHE A 243 -29.60 -5.43 -10.56
N HIS A 244 -29.67 -6.35 -11.52
CA HIS A 244 -28.72 -6.43 -12.63
C HIS A 244 -29.20 -5.65 -13.87
N GLU A 245 -30.52 -5.46 -14.02
CA GLU A 245 -31.12 -4.69 -15.11
C GLU A 245 -31.09 -3.18 -14.85
N ILE A 246 -31.22 -2.77 -13.58
CA ILE A 246 -31.28 -1.36 -13.17
C ILE A 246 -29.88 -0.80 -12.96
N ARG A 247 -29.64 0.41 -13.47
CA ARG A 247 -28.41 1.17 -13.20
C ARG A 247 -28.53 1.95 -11.89
N PHE A 248 -27.71 1.57 -10.91
CA PHE A 248 -27.60 2.26 -9.62
C PHE A 248 -26.49 3.33 -9.63
N PRO A 249 -26.58 4.35 -8.75
CA PRO A 249 -25.50 5.30 -8.54
C PRO A 249 -24.22 4.64 -8.01
N ASP A 250 -23.08 5.08 -8.50
CA ASP A 250 -21.77 4.57 -8.08
C ASP A 250 -21.51 4.84 -6.59
N PRO A 251 -21.04 3.85 -5.80
CA PRO A 251 -20.66 4.07 -4.41
C PRO A 251 -19.44 5.02 -4.29
N ASP A 252 -19.47 5.87 -3.27
CA ASP A 252 -18.51 6.99 -3.09
C ASP A 252 -17.08 6.57 -2.67
N GLY A 253 -16.88 5.33 -2.23
CA GLY A 253 -15.61 4.79 -1.75
C GLY A 253 -15.10 5.34 -0.41
N ARG A 254 -15.86 6.17 0.32
CA ARG A 254 -15.40 6.79 1.59
C ARG A 254 -15.25 5.79 2.74
N HIS A 255 -15.88 4.63 2.60
CA HIS A 255 -15.77 3.51 3.54
C HIS A 255 -14.43 2.75 3.42
N LEU A 256 -13.64 3.01 2.36
CA LEU A 256 -12.36 2.37 2.13
C LEU A 256 -11.25 2.97 3.01
N SER A 257 -10.16 2.22 3.16
CA SER A 257 -8.99 2.59 3.98
C SER A 257 -7.71 2.41 3.17
N PRO A 258 -7.47 3.31 2.18
CA PRO A 258 -6.20 3.34 1.44
C PRO A 258 -5.03 3.68 2.38
N ALA A 259 -3.80 3.37 1.97
CA ALA A 259 -2.62 3.74 2.75
C ALA A 259 -2.45 5.27 2.81
N GLY A 260 -2.82 5.95 1.72
CA GLY A 260 -2.63 7.37 1.45
C GLY A 260 -1.34 7.62 0.69
N GLU A 261 -1.36 8.61 -0.20
CA GLU A 261 -0.19 9.02 -1.00
C GLU A 261 1.03 9.33 -0.11
N TYR A 262 0.81 10.08 0.98
CA TYR A 262 1.85 10.45 1.94
C TYR A 262 2.52 9.23 2.59
N ASN A 263 1.73 8.27 3.08
CA ASN A 263 2.26 7.08 3.74
C ASN A 263 2.99 6.17 2.74
N LEU A 264 2.41 5.95 1.55
CA LEU A 264 3.07 5.17 0.51
C LEU A 264 4.42 5.79 0.12
N ARG A 265 4.47 7.12 -0.03
CA ARG A 265 5.70 7.86 -0.32
C ARG A 265 6.76 7.67 0.76
N LEU A 266 6.38 7.79 2.04
CA LEU A 266 7.29 7.62 3.16
C LEU A 266 7.85 6.19 3.24
N GLY A 267 7.00 5.19 3.04
CA GLY A 267 7.43 3.80 3.06
C GLY A 267 8.39 3.45 1.92
N ILE A 268 8.14 3.94 0.71
CA ILE A 268 9.06 3.78 -0.43
C ILE A 268 10.41 4.45 -0.13
N LEU A 269 10.41 5.68 0.36
CA LEU A 269 11.65 6.39 0.73
C LEU A 269 12.45 5.65 1.79
N LYS A 270 11.76 5.08 2.79
CA LYS A 270 12.37 4.36 3.91
C LYS A 270 13.02 3.05 3.47
N GLU A 271 12.30 2.21 2.74
CA GLU A 271 12.73 0.83 2.50
C GLU A 271 13.51 0.65 1.19
N ILE A 272 13.31 1.53 0.20
CA ILE A 272 13.95 1.41 -1.12
C ILE A 272 15.11 2.40 -1.27
N ALA A 273 15.07 3.52 -0.53
CA ALA A 273 16.01 4.63 -0.63
C ALA A 273 16.31 5.05 -2.09
N PRO A 274 15.28 5.42 -2.89
CA PRO A 274 15.46 5.79 -4.29
C PRO A 274 15.96 7.23 -4.47
N ASP A 275 16.47 7.54 -5.66
CA ASP A 275 16.91 8.89 -6.04
C ASP A 275 15.72 9.82 -6.31
N LEU A 276 14.70 9.28 -6.97
CA LEU A 276 13.46 10.00 -7.31
C LEU A 276 12.25 9.14 -6.94
N VAL A 277 11.21 9.79 -6.42
CA VAL A 277 9.94 9.14 -6.11
C VAL A 277 8.74 10.03 -6.46
N ALA A 278 7.73 9.42 -7.07
CA ALA A 278 6.42 9.99 -7.35
C ALA A 278 5.36 9.04 -6.81
N THR A 279 4.25 9.60 -6.31
CA THR A 279 3.16 8.85 -5.71
C THR A 279 1.84 9.51 -6.09
N CYS A 280 0.77 8.74 -6.15
CA CYS A 280 -0.58 9.27 -6.30
C CYS A 280 -1.60 8.34 -5.65
N ALA A 281 -2.72 8.91 -5.21
CA ALA A 281 -3.94 8.19 -4.94
C ALA A 281 -4.96 8.51 -6.04
N GLY A 282 -5.47 7.48 -6.72
CA GLY A 282 -6.51 7.64 -7.71
C GLY A 282 -7.87 7.94 -7.07
N GLU A 283 -8.81 8.41 -7.89
CA GLU A 283 -10.19 8.59 -7.48
C GLU A 283 -10.89 7.22 -7.32
N PRO A 284 -11.93 7.13 -6.46
CA PRO A 284 -12.77 5.94 -6.38
C PRO A 284 -13.36 5.57 -7.74
N ARG A 285 -13.33 4.29 -8.05
CA ARG A 285 -13.93 3.64 -9.22
C ARG A 285 -14.80 2.48 -8.74
N VAL A 286 -15.62 1.92 -9.62
CA VAL A 286 -16.53 0.83 -9.28
C VAL A 286 -16.26 -0.37 -10.17
N ALA A 287 -16.25 -1.57 -9.58
CA ALA A 287 -16.22 -2.84 -10.29
C ALA A 287 -17.15 -3.82 -9.56
N ASP A 288 -18.04 -4.48 -10.29
CA ASP A 288 -19.06 -5.41 -9.74
C ASP A 288 -19.85 -4.82 -8.55
N GLY A 289 -20.24 -3.54 -8.64
CA GLY A 289 -20.95 -2.82 -7.57
C GLY A 289 -20.10 -2.52 -6.32
N HIS A 290 -18.80 -2.80 -6.33
CA HIS A 290 -17.90 -2.45 -5.24
C HIS A 290 -17.01 -1.27 -5.60
N ALA A 291 -16.99 -0.26 -4.73
CA ALA A 291 -16.00 0.80 -4.82
C ALA A 291 -14.59 0.24 -4.64
N PHE A 292 -13.65 0.75 -5.41
CA PHE A 292 -12.23 0.49 -5.25
C PHE A 292 -11.40 1.74 -5.54
N VAL A 293 -10.24 1.83 -4.89
CA VAL A 293 -9.25 2.89 -5.10
C VAL A 293 -7.93 2.25 -5.46
N VAL A 294 -7.22 2.85 -6.41
CA VAL A 294 -5.87 2.44 -6.80
C VAL A 294 -4.88 3.52 -6.37
N GLU A 295 -3.91 3.12 -5.57
CA GLU A 295 -2.78 3.95 -5.18
C GLU A 295 -1.53 3.46 -5.91
N ALA A 296 -0.73 4.39 -6.44
CA ALA A 296 0.50 4.05 -7.13
C ALA A 296 1.69 4.84 -6.59
N GLY A 297 2.87 4.24 -6.70
CA GLY A 297 4.15 4.85 -6.43
C GLY A 297 5.17 4.39 -7.45
N LEU A 298 5.94 5.33 -7.99
CA LEU A 298 7.07 5.04 -8.87
C LEU A 298 8.34 5.58 -8.23
N ALA A 299 9.38 4.77 -8.25
CA ALA A 299 10.70 5.15 -7.78
C ALA A 299 11.77 4.79 -8.80
N LEU A 300 12.76 5.67 -8.95
CA LEU A 300 13.97 5.44 -9.76
C LEU A 300 15.19 5.39 -8.86
N GLY A 301 16.07 4.43 -9.14
CA GLY A 301 17.27 4.17 -8.36
C GLY A 301 17.02 3.16 -7.24
N GLY A 302 17.77 3.29 -6.15
CA GLY A 302 17.78 2.31 -5.06
C GLY A 302 18.96 1.33 -5.22
N ARG A 303 19.70 1.16 -4.12
CA ARG A 303 20.96 0.37 -4.13
C ARG A 303 20.71 -1.10 -4.40
N GLU A 304 19.67 -1.66 -3.78
CA GLU A 304 19.31 -3.08 -3.82
C GLU A 304 18.34 -3.44 -4.96
N VAL A 305 17.84 -2.44 -5.70
CA VAL A 305 16.89 -2.64 -6.80
C VAL A 305 17.64 -3.09 -8.06
N ARG A 306 17.14 -4.14 -8.71
CA ARG A 306 17.72 -4.66 -9.96
C ARG A 306 17.40 -3.73 -11.14
N PRO A 307 18.27 -3.61 -12.15
CA PRO A 307 17.93 -2.94 -13.40
C PRO A 307 16.66 -3.53 -14.02
N GLY A 308 15.82 -2.67 -14.57
CA GLY A 308 14.53 -3.00 -15.15
C GLY A 308 13.33 -2.64 -14.28
N ILE A 309 12.16 -3.20 -14.66
CA ILE A 309 10.87 -2.94 -13.99
C ILE A 309 10.63 -3.93 -12.87
N ASN A 310 10.73 -3.46 -11.63
CA ASN A 310 10.46 -4.22 -10.41
C ASN A 310 9.06 -3.86 -9.90
N VAL A 311 8.15 -4.84 -9.86
CA VAL A 311 6.75 -4.61 -9.51
C VAL A 311 6.46 -5.09 -8.09
N TYR A 312 5.85 -4.22 -7.29
CA TYR A 312 5.42 -4.44 -5.92
C TYR A 312 3.90 -4.26 -5.86
N ARG A 313 3.21 -5.35 -5.56
CA ARG A 313 1.75 -5.43 -5.67
C ARG A 313 1.14 -5.52 -4.29
N PHE A 314 0.08 -4.76 -4.07
CA PHE A 314 -0.67 -4.79 -2.83
C PHE A 314 -2.17 -4.88 -3.11
N ALA A 315 -2.85 -5.67 -2.29
CA ALA A 315 -4.32 -5.71 -2.23
C ALA A 315 -4.76 -5.51 -0.78
N ASN A 316 -5.59 -4.50 -0.51
CA ASN A 316 -6.03 -4.14 0.84
C ASN A 316 -4.84 -4.03 1.83
N ARG A 317 -3.76 -3.36 1.40
CA ARG A 317 -2.50 -3.19 2.14
C ARG A 317 -1.79 -4.53 2.49
N ILE A 318 -2.06 -5.62 1.75
CA ILE A 318 -1.36 -6.91 1.85
C ILE A 318 -0.45 -7.05 0.64
N PRO A 319 0.86 -7.31 0.83
CA PRO A 319 1.78 -7.62 -0.26
C PRO A 319 1.41 -8.93 -0.97
N LEU A 320 1.46 -8.93 -2.30
CA LEU A 320 1.24 -10.11 -3.14
C LEU A 320 2.58 -10.58 -3.71
N LEU A 321 3.07 -11.73 -3.25
CA LEU A 321 4.43 -12.18 -3.57
C LEU A 321 4.50 -13.21 -4.69
N PHE A 322 3.47 -14.05 -4.83
CA PHE A 322 3.49 -15.18 -5.76
C PHE A 322 2.71 -14.87 -7.04
N GLU A 323 2.93 -15.68 -8.07
CA GLU A 323 2.16 -15.65 -9.33
C GLU A 323 2.15 -14.29 -10.04
N GLU A 324 3.27 -13.56 -10.01
CA GLU A 324 3.36 -12.19 -10.54
C GLU A 324 3.03 -12.07 -12.04
N GLY A 325 3.25 -13.11 -12.84
CA GLY A 325 3.12 -13.07 -14.30
C GLY A 325 1.69 -12.91 -14.81
N SER A 326 0.70 -13.35 -14.03
CA SER A 326 -0.73 -13.27 -14.38
C SER A 326 -1.44 -12.09 -13.75
N ASP A 327 -0.74 -11.29 -12.94
CA ASP A 327 -1.34 -10.18 -12.22
C ASP A 327 -1.55 -8.95 -13.11
N VAL A 328 -2.72 -8.31 -12.96
CA VAL A 328 -3.12 -7.09 -13.66
C VAL A 328 -2.10 -5.95 -13.51
N ILE A 329 -1.51 -5.78 -12.34
CA ILE A 329 -0.51 -4.73 -12.06
C ILE A 329 0.76 -5.02 -12.85
N THR A 330 1.27 -6.24 -12.77
CA THR A 330 2.51 -6.64 -13.47
C THR A 330 2.34 -6.54 -14.98
N ARG A 331 1.22 -7.06 -15.50
CA ARG A 331 0.92 -7.00 -16.94
C ARG A 331 0.78 -5.57 -17.41
N THR A 332 0.11 -4.71 -16.65
CA THR A 332 -0.04 -3.30 -16.98
C THR A 332 1.31 -2.58 -16.99
N ALA A 333 2.12 -2.74 -15.94
CA ALA A 333 3.44 -2.10 -15.86
C ALA A 333 4.40 -2.56 -16.96
N ARG A 334 4.39 -3.85 -17.34
CA ARG A 334 5.30 -4.39 -18.35
C ARG A 334 4.81 -4.22 -19.79
N LYS A 335 3.50 -4.30 -20.06
CA LYS A 335 2.96 -4.34 -21.43
C LYS A 335 2.20 -3.10 -21.87
N ARG A 336 1.62 -2.32 -20.95
CA ARG A 336 0.67 -1.23 -21.27
C ARG A 336 1.22 0.18 -21.05
N ILE A 337 2.42 0.31 -20.50
CA ILE A 337 3.07 1.59 -20.23
C ILE A 337 4.23 1.79 -21.20
N ASN A 338 4.20 2.88 -21.97
CA ASN A 338 5.32 3.29 -22.81
C ASN A 338 6.34 4.13 -21.98
N TRP A 339 7.27 3.46 -21.31
CA TRP A 339 8.26 4.07 -20.42
C TRP A 339 9.17 5.10 -21.11
N SER A 340 9.52 4.86 -22.37
CA SER A 340 10.39 5.73 -23.15
C SER A 340 9.84 7.16 -23.29
N SER A 341 8.51 7.30 -23.40
CA SER A 341 7.81 8.59 -23.49
C SER A 341 7.99 9.46 -22.23
N TYR A 342 8.37 8.83 -21.12
CA TYR A 342 8.62 9.47 -19.83
C TYR A 342 10.11 9.64 -19.50
N LYS A 343 11.00 9.44 -20.49
CA LYS A 343 12.46 9.49 -20.31
C LYS A 343 12.99 8.41 -19.36
N ILE A 344 12.31 7.26 -19.31
CA ILE A 344 12.69 6.10 -18.50
C ILE A 344 13.07 4.95 -19.44
N ASN A 345 14.25 4.38 -19.25
CA ASN A 345 14.72 3.21 -19.98
C ASN A 345 14.46 1.95 -19.15
N GLN A 346 13.51 1.14 -19.61
CA GLN A 346 13.05 -0.07 -18.93
C GLN A 346 14.07 -1.22 -18.83
N THR A 347 15.25 -1.10 -19.45
CA THR A 347 16.31 -2.12 -19.40
C THR A 347 17.44 -1.68 -18.47
N THR A 348 17.85 -0.41 -18.55
CA THR A 348 18.99 0.11 -17.80
C THR A 348 18.60 0.71 -16.46
N ASP A 349 17.43 1.36 -16.39
CA ASP A 349 17.03 2.08 -15.19
C ASP A 349 16.47 1.11 -14.15
N ARG A 350 16.76 1.40 -12.88
CA ARG A 350 16.20 0.68 -11.73
C ARG A 350 14.84 1.28 -11.42
N VAL A 351 13.79 0.74 -12.02
CA VAL A 351 12.41 1.23 -11.84
C VAL A 351 11.70 0.34 -10.83
N SER A 352 11.15 0.95 -9.78
CA SER A 352 10.28 0.27 -8.83
C SER A 352 8.85 0.81 -8.95
N VAL A 353 7.90 -0.09 -9.19
CA VAL A 353 6.48 0.20 -9.40
C VAL A 353 5.68 -0.40 -8.26
N PHE A 354 5.11 0.45 -7.41
CA PHE A 354 4.26 0.08 -6.29
C PHE A 354 2.82 0.37 -6.68
N VAL A 355 1.93 -0.62 -6.60
CA VAL A 355 0.49 -0.40 -6.81
C VAL A 355 -0.31 -1.13 -5.74
N SER A 356 -1.23 -0.41 -5.11
CA SER A 356 -2.14 -0.91 -4.08
C SER A 356 -3.58 -0.75 -4.55
N ILE A 357 -4.30 -1.87 -4.64
CA ILE A 357 -5.74 -1.89 -4.95
C ILE A 357 -6.49 -2.09 -3.62
N VAL A 358 -7.42 -1.20 -3.31
CA VAL A 358 -8.18 -1.22 -2.06
C VAL A 358 -9.67 -1.25 -2.37
N SER A 359 -10.36 -2.28 -1.89
CA SER A 359 -11.80 -2.50 -2.10
C SER A 359 -12.39 -3.38 -1.01
N THR A 360 -13.72 -3.35 -0.84
CA THR A 360 -14.46 -4.33 -0.04
C THR A 360 -14.34 -5.75 -0.62
N LYS A 361 -14.30 -5.89 -1.95
CA LYS A 361 -14.15 -7.16 -2.66
C LYS A 361 -13.03 -7.05 -3.70
N ILE A 362 -11.94 -7.76 -3.44
CA ILE A 362 -10.87 -7.93 -4.43
C ILE A 362 -11.13 -9.21 -5.24
N PRO A 363 -11.12 -9.16 -6.59
CA PRO A 363 -11.35 -10.31 -7.46
C PRO A 363 -10.07 -11.16 -7.62
N PHE A 364 -9.70 -11.88 -6.55
CA PHE A 364 -8.64 -12.88 -6.61
C PHE A 364 -9.10 -14.10 -7.41
N LYS A 365 -8.22 -14.67 -8.27
CA LYS A 365 -8.52 -15.91 -9.00
C LYS A 365 -8.24 -17.19 -8.21
N GLY A 366 -7.28 -17.16 -7.28
CA GLY A 366 -6.92 -18.31 -6.46
C GLY A 366 -7.36 -18.17 -5.00
N ALA A 367 -7.62 -19.29 -4.33
CA ALA A 367 -7.95 -19.33 -2.91
C ALA A 367 -6.81 -18.75 -2.02
N GLY A 368 -5.57 -18.87 -2.48
CA GLY A 368 -4.38 -18.29 -1.85
C GLY A 368 -4.29 -16.76 -1.90
N LYS A 369 -5.08 -16.11 -2.78
CA LYS A 369 -5.11 -14.64 -2.95
C LYS A 369 -3.77 -14.02 -3.37
N GLU A 370 -3.08 -14.68 -4.28
CA GLU A 370 -1.73 -14.29 -4.69
C GLU A 370 -1.69 -13.30 -5.86
N TYR A 371 -2.76 -13.20 -6.64
CA TYR A 371 -2.85 -12.25 -7.74
C TYR A 371 -4.29 -11.86 -8.07
N ILE A 372 -4.42 -10.70 -8.71
CA ILE A 372 -5.64 -10.19 -9.30
C ILE A 372 -5.51 -10.37 -10.81
N ALA A 373 -6.44 -11.09 -11.43
CA ALA A 373 -6.36 -11.34 -12.86
C ALA A 373 -6.61 -10.09 -13.68
N ASP A 374 -6.14 -10.19 -14.91
CA ASP A 374 -6.17 -9.16 -15.93
C ASP A 374 -7.41 -9.31 -16.81
N ASP A 375 -8.57 -9.50 -16.20
CA ASP A 375 -9.87 -9.73 -16.86
C ASP A 375 -10.93 -8.67 -16.50
N VAL A 376 -10.72 -7.89 -15.45
CA VAL A 376 -11.59 -6.76 -15.08
C VAL A 376 -11.04 -5.47 -15.69
N GLU A 377 -11.71 -4.95 -16.73
CA GLU A 377 -11.24 -3.79 -17.51
C GLU A 377 -11.19 -2.50 -16.68
N GLU A 378 -12.15 -2.28 -15.78
CA GLU A 378 -12.21 -1.12 -14.91
C GLU A 378 -10.97 -1.03 -14.01
N ILE A 379 -10.54 -2.17 -13.46
CA ILE A 379 -9.33 -2.28 -12.65
C ILE A 379 -8.09 -2.05 -13.54
N GLN A 380 -8.04 -2.63 -14.74
CA GLN A 380 -6.93 -2.42 -15.68
C GLN A 380 -6.74 -0.94 -16.02
N HIS A 381 -7.83 -0.25 -16.37
CA HIS A 381 -7.81 1.17 -16.72
C HIS A 381 -7.40 2.03 -15.51
N ALA A 382 -7.91 1.75 -14.32
CA ALA A 382 -7.54 2.47 -13.11
C ALA A 382 -6.06 2.29 -12.74
N VAL A 383 -5.54 1.05 -12.83
CA VAL A 383 -4.11 0.77 -12.58
C VAL A 383 -3.22 1.48 -13.60
N ARG A 384 -3.60 1.42 -14.88
CA ARG A 384 -2.87 2.12 -15.94
C ARG A 384 -2.82 3.63 -15.69
N ALA A 385 -3.96 4.23 -15.38
CA ALA A 385 -4.07 5.66 -15.12
C ALA A 385 -3.22 6.08 -13.91
N ALA A 386 -3.26 5.33 -12.81
CA ALA A 386 -2.47 5.62 -11.62
C ALA A 386 -0.95 5.56 -11.88
N ILE A 387 -0.48 4.56 -12.63
CA ILE A 387 0.92 4.46 -13.04
C ILE A 387 1.31 5.65 -13.95
N GLN A 388 0.46 6.00 -14.93
CA GLN A 388 0.72 7.12 -15.84
C GLN A 388 0.81 8.47 -15.12
N LEU A 389 -0.05 8.71 -14.12
CA LEU A 389 0.03 9.93 -13.30
C LEU A 389 1.37 10.05 -12.57
N CYS A 390 1.85 8.95 -11.98
CA CYS A 390 3.18 8.92 -11.37
C CYS A 390 4.30 9.15 -12.42
N CYS A 391 4.17 8.57 -13.62
CA CYS A 391 5.16 8.74 -14.70
C CYS A 391 5.27 10.22 -15.13
N VAL A 392 4.14 10.92 -15.24
CA VAL A 392 4.12 12.35 -15.59
C VAL A 392 4.83 13.18 -14.53
N GLN A 393 4.56 12.94 -13.24
CA GLN A 393 5.25 13.63 -12.15
C GLN A 393 6.77 13.36 -12.16
N LEU A 394 7.15 12.11 -12.44
CA LEU A 394 8.55 11.68 -12.44
C LEU A 394 9.32 12.27 -13.62
N LYS A 395 8.70 12.32 -14.81
CA LYS A 395 9.26 12.95 -16.01
C LYS A 395 9.71 14.38 -15.73
N SER A 396 8.87 15.18 -15.06
CA SER A 396 9.21 16.56 -14.67
C SER A 396 10.45 16.64 -13.76
N LYS A 397 10.63 15.66 -12.85
CA LYS A 397 11.80 15.59 -11.97
C LYS A 397 13.06 15.14 -12.72
N ILE A 398 12.94 14.16 -13.60
CA ILE A 398 14.05 13.65 -14.44
C ILE A 398 14.59 14.78 -15.32
N VAL A 399 13.70 15.48 -16.04
CA VAL A 399 14.09 16.59 -16.93
C VAL A 399 14.80 17.69 -16.15
N ARG A 400 14.29 18.05 -14.96
CA ARG A 400 14.94 19.05 -14.08
C ARG A 400 16.34 18.58 -13.64
N GLN A 401 16.50 17.31 -13.28
CA GLN A 401 17.78 16.76 -12.86
C GLN A 401 18.79 16.69 -14.02
N GLN A 402 18.33 16.34 -15.22
CA GLN A 402 19.15 16.33 -16.44
C GLN A 402 19.64 17.74 -16.78
N ALA A 403 18.75 18.73 -16.80
CA ALA A 403 19.12 20.14 -17.05
C ALA A 403 20.14 20.66 -16.03
N ALA A 404 19.96 20.33 -14.74
CA ALA A 404 20.91 20.71 -13.69
C ALA A 404 22.29 20.05 -13.86
N ARG A 405 22.32 18.77 -14.29
CA ARG A 405 23.58 18.06 -14.60
C ARG A 405 24.29 18.66 -15.80
N GLU A 406 23.55 18.98 -16.87
CA GLU A 406 24.09 19.62 -18.07
C GLU A 406 24.67 21.00 -17.76
N GLN A 407 23.97 21.83 -16.97
CA GLN A 407 24.50 23.13 -16.53
C GLN A 407 25.78 22.98 -15.69
N LYS A 408 25.81 22.02 -14.76
CA LYS A 408 26.99 21.76 -13.93
C LYS A 408 28.18 21.30 -14.79
N GLN A 409 27.93 20.43 -15.76
CA GLN A 409 28.94 19.95 -16.70
C GLN A 409 29.44 21.08 -17.59
N ARG A 410 28.55 21.90 -18.16
CA ARG A 410 28.91 23.08 -18.95
C ARG A 410 29.76 24.06 -18.14
N LYS A 411 29.38 24.36 -16.89
CA LYS A 411 30.19 25.19 -16.00
C LYS A 411 31.57 24.60 -15.78
N LYS A 412 31.67 23.30 -15.47
CA LYS A 412 32.96 22.61 -15.28
C LYS A 412 33.83 22.70 -16.52
N THR A 413 33.27 22.47 -17.70
CA THR A 413 33.95 22.58 -18.99
C THR A 413 34.43 24.01 -19.24
N LEU A 414 33.55 25.02 -19.08
CA LEU A 414 33.92 26.42 -19.28
C LEU A 414 35.03 26.87 -18.32
N VAL A 415 34.90 26.57 -17.03
CA VAL A 415 35.93 26.90 -16.02
C VAL A 415 37.29 26.31 -16.37
N LYS A 416 37.33 25.13 -16.98
CA LYS A 416 38.58 24.50 -17.45
C LYS A 416 39.24 25.31 -18.59
N TYR A 417 38.47 25.84 -19.53
CA TYR A 417 39.00 26.51 -20.74
C TYR A 417 39.16 28.03 -20.60
N VAL A 418 38.47 28.66 -19.65
CA VAL A 418 38.56 30.12 -19.41
C VAL A 418 40.00 30.63 -19.27
N PRO A 419 40.90 29.98 -18.49
CA PRO A 419 42.29 30.44 -18.37
C PRO A 419 43.08 30.39 -19.69
N ASP A 420 42.81 29.40 -20.54
CA ASP A 420 43.50 29.25 -21.82
C ASP A 420 43.09 30.35 -22.79
N VAL A 421 41.79 30.61 -22.89
CA VAL A 421 41.24 31.69 -23.72
C VAL A 421 41.71 33.05 -23.22
N ALA A 422 41.67 33.28 -21.89
CA ALA A 422 42.14 34.53 -21.30
C ALA A 422 43.63 34.79 -21.60
N ARG A 423 44.48 33.76 -21.51
CA ARG A 423 45.90 33.85 -21.88
C ARG A 423 46.09 34.14 -23.37
N ALA A 424 45.35 33.48 -24.25
CA ALA A 424 45.44 33.71 -25.69
C ALA A 424 45.00 35.13 -26.07
N VAL A 425 43.90 35.62 -25.50
CA VAL A 425 43.41 37.00 -25.73
C VAL A 425 44.41 38.02 -25.18
N ALA A 426 44.95 37.81 -23.98
CA ALA A 426 45.96 38.70 -23.40
C ALA A 426 47.24 38.74 -24.25
N ALA A 427 47.71 37.59 -24.73
CA ALA A 427 48.86 37.51 -25.63
C ALA A 427 48.60 38.27 -26.95
N PHE A 428 47.42 38.09 -27.56
CA PHE A 428 47.04 38.82 -28.76
C PHE A 428 47.02 40.35 -28.53
N LEU A 429 46.35 40.81 -27.47
CA LEU A 429 46.29 42.23 -27.13
C LEU A 429 47.69 42.82 -26.89
N ASN A 430 48.57 42.08 -26.21
CA ASN A 430 49.96 42.51 -26.01
C ASN A 430 50.73 42.64 -27.33
N THR A 431 50.56 41.72 -28.28
CA THR A 431 51.19 41.83 -29.60
C THR A 431 50.67 43.01 -30.42
N VAL A 432 49.36 43.30 -30.36
CA VAL A 432 48.77 44.46 -31.03
C VAL A 432 49.28 45.77 -30.41
N ALA A 433 49.37 45.83 -29.08
CA ALA A 433 49.88 46.99 -28.37
C ALA A 433 51.37 47.25 -28.68
N GLN A 434 52.20 46.21 -28.79
CA GLN A 434 53.59 46.36 -29.22
C GLN A 434 53.70 46.89 -30.65
N ARG A 435 52.93 46.32 -31.60
CA ARG A 435 52.91 46.83 -32.99
C ARG A 435 52.48 48.30 -33.09
N ALA A 436 51.57 48.74 -32.22
CA ALA A 436 51.18 50.16 -32.17
C ALA A 436 52.31 51.05 -31.64
N LYS A 437 53.04 50.62 -30.60
CA LYS A 437 54.23 51.32 -30.09
C LYS A 437 55.33 51.39 -31.14
N ASP A 438 55.64 50.29 -31.81
CA ASP A 438 56.68 50.23 -32.83
C ASP A 438 56.37 51.15 -34.03
N LYS A 439 55.08 51.23 -34.44
CA LYS A 439 54.63 52.21 -35.44
C LYS A 439 54.76 53.65 -34.98
N SER A 440 54.53 53.95 -33.70
CA SER A 440 54.70 55.30 -33.15
C SER A 440 56.18 55.72 -33.08
N ILE A 441 57.07 54.79 -32.73
CA ILE A 441 58.52 55.03 -32.67
C ILE A 441 59.09 55.22 -34.08
N GLY A 442 58.72 54.35 -35.03
CA GLY A 442 59.13 54.48 -36.44
C GLY A 442 58.46 55.64 -37.22
N ALA A 443 57.46 56.31 -36.64
CA ALA A 443 56.94 57.59 -37.13
C ALA A 443 57.75 58.77 -36.55
N CYS A 444 58.12 58.71 -35.27
CA CYS A 444 58.95 59.71 -34.61
C CYS A 444 60.38 59.78 -35.21
N GLU A 445 60.98 58.62 -35.52
CA GLU A 445 62.30 58.56 -36.20
C GLU A 445 62.27 59.08 -37.66
N ARG A 446 61.10 59.03 -38.32
CA ARG A 446 60.93 59.60 -39.67
C ARG A 446 60.75 61.12 -39.66
N VAL A 447 60.14 61.67 -38.61
CA VAL A 447 60.01 63.13 -38.42
C VAL A 447 61.36 63.74 -38.02
N GLY A 448 62.15 63.05 -37.18
CA GLY A 448 63.51 63.49 -36.81
C GLY A 448 64.55 63.47 -37.95
N ARG A 449 64.30 62.77 -39.06
CA ARG A 449 65.17 62.79 -40.26
C ARG A 449 64.83 63.88 -41.28
N THR A 450 63.66 64.51 -41.17
CA THR A 450 63.24 65.59 -42.08
C THR A 450 63.58 67.00 -41.57
N GLU A 451 64.06 67.15 -40.33
CA GLU A 451 64.53 68.43 -39.77
C GLU A 451 66.07 68.56 -39.73
N GLY A 452 66.80 67.68 -40.42
CA GLY A 452 68.26 67.65 -40.47
C GLY A 452 68.88 67.83 -41.87
N LEU A 453 68.19 68.50 -42.79
CA LEU A 453 68.69 68.88 -44.12
C LEU A 453 68.67 70.40 -44.31
#